data_AF-A0A0D2I2W1-F1
#
_entry.id   AF-A0A0D2I2W1-F1
#
_cell.length_a   1.000
_cell.length_b   1.000
_cell.length_c   1.000
_cell.angle_alpha   90.00
_cell.angle_beta   90.00
_cell.angle_gamma   90.00
#
_symmetry.space_group_name_H-M   'P 1'
#
loop_
_entity.id
_entity.type
_entity.pdbx_description
1 polymer ?
#
loop_
_entity_poly.entity_id
_entity_poly.type
_entity_poly.pdbx_seq_one_letter_code
_entity_poly.pdbx_strand_id
1 'polypeptide(L)'
;MLGHYTNYIKSTCTKLFLTVLDVLTPNSCPACHQFIRHPKIFCASCMNNIQPIAPTILELFPGIYIPVHAVTYQENLTVRSLVQAQKYSNFARVQLARLMWSATLLPYLPCDYVVPLNTYSSPRLTISYKIAQLLASYKKVPFVSSGIQLSGINNKPLYENKHIILVSDTMVEQTLLCKLVSELIQYVPASITIVVAYS
;
A
#
# COMPACT_ATOMS: atom_id res chain seq x y z
N MET A 1 -19.71 38.31 11.66
CA MET A 1 -19.50 38.33 10.19
C MET A 1 -18.02 38.43 9.75
N LEU A 2 -17.02 38.37 10.64
CA LEU A 2 -15.60 38.43 10.25
C LEU A 2 -14.93 37.05 10.03
N GLY A 3 -15.59 35.95 10.40
CA GLY A 3 -15.05 34.58 10.28
C GLY A 3 -15.12 33.95 8.89
N HIS A 4 -15.95 34.47 7.98
CA HIS A 4 -16.06 33.94 6.61
C HIS A 4 -14.99 34.51 5.66
N TYR A 5 -14.44 35.70 5.93
CA TYR A 5 -13.45 36.35 5.08
C TYR A 5 -12.04 35.75 5.21
N THR A 6 -11.66 35.28 6.40
CA THR A 6 -10.34 34.69 6.64
C THR A 6 -10.14 33.34 5.95
N ASN A 7 -11.21 32.56 5.76
CA ASN A 7 -11.17 31.31 5.00
C ASN A 7 -11.06 31.53 3.48
N TYR A 8 -11.63 32.63 2.97
CA TYR A 8 -11.61 32.94 1.53
C TYR A 8 -10.24 33.46 1.05
N ILE A 9 -9.58 34.31 1.85
CA ILE A 9 -8.23 34.82 1.53
C ILE A 9 -7.19 33.69 1.61
N LYS A 10 -7.29 32.79 2.60
CA LYS A 10 -6.47 31.57 2.64
C LYS A 10 -6.65 30.72 1.38
N SER A 11 -7.88 30.54 0.90
CA SER A 11 -8.15 29.73 -0.29
C SER A 11 -7.50 30.28 -1.57
N THR A 12 -7.54 31.59 -1.79
CA THR A 12 -7.07 32.20 -3.06
C THR A 12 -5.54 32.28 -3.11
N CYS A 13 -4.89 32.70 -2.01
CA CYS A 13 -3.42 32.71 -1.93
C CYS A 13 -2.84 31.28 -2.02
N THR A 14 -3.49 30.28 -1.42
CA THR A 14 -3.05 28.88 -1.56
C THR A 14 -3.17 28.39 -3.01
N LYS A 15 -4.24 28.73 -3.73
CA LYS A 15 -4.36 28.35 -5.15
C LYS A 15 -3.26 28.97 -6.02
N LEU A 16 -3.01 30.27 -5.88
CA LEU A 16 -1.95 30.94 -6.63
C LEU A 16 -0.56 30.35 -6.30
N PHE A 17 -0.28 30.12 -5.02
CA PHE A 17 0.96 29.50 -4.57
C PHE A 17 1.14 28.08 -5.13
N LEU A 18 0.09 27.25 -5.09
CA LEU A 18 0.12 25.91 -5.66
C LEU A 18 0.30 25.95 -7.19
N THR A 19 -0.34 26.89 -7.89
CA THR A 19 -0.14 27.06 -9.34
C THR A 19 1.29 27.48 -9.67
N VAL A 20 1.88 28.39 -8.89
CA VAL A 20 3.28 28.80 -9.05
C VAL A 20 4.21 27.61 -8.77
N LEU A 21 3.94 26.83 -7.72
CA LEU A 21 4.69 25.61 -7.44
C LEU A 21 4.52 24.55 -8.54
N ASP A 22 3.34 24.36 -9.12
CA ASP A 22 3.13 23.40 -10.21
C ASP A 22 3.93 23.80 -11.47
N VAL A 23 4.15 25.10 -11.68
CA VAL A 23 5.01 25.62 -12.76
C VAL A 23 6.49 25.44 -12.43
N LEU A 24 6.90 25.75 -11.19
CA LEU A 24 8.30 25.67 -10.76
C LEU A 24 8.77 24.24 -10.48
N THR A 25 7.85 23.35 -10.11
CA THR A 25 8.10 21.95 -9.76
C THR A 25 7.07 21.06 -10.48
N PRO A 26 7.18 20.92 -11.82
CA PRO A 26 6.21 20.15 -12.56
C PRO A 26 6.27 18.69 -12.13
N ASN A 27 5.10 18.04 -12.08
CA ASN A 27 5.03 16.61 -11.79
C ASN A 27 5.94 15.85 -12.77
N SER A 28 6.86 15.05 -12.24
CA SER A 28 7.76 14.22 -13.04
C SER A 28 7.49 12.75 -12.77
N CYS A 29 7.71 11.93 -13.80
CA CYS A 29 7.62 10.48 -13.69
C CYS A 29 8.68 9.98 -12.71
N PRO A 30 8.31 9.25 -11.63
CA PRO A 30 9.29 8.77 -10.65
C PRO A 30 10.37 7.85 -11.24
N ALA A 31 10.07 7.20 -12.38
CA ALA A 31 10.96 6.24 -13.02
C ALA A 31 11.92 6.86 -14.05
N CYS A 32 11.42 7.72 -14.94
CA CYS A 32 12.22 8.28 -16.04
C CYS A 32 12.41 9.80 -15.95
N HIS A 33 11.87 10.44 -14.91
CA HIS A 33 11.92 11.88 -14.66
C HIS A 33 11.30 12.78 -15.75
N GLN A 34 10.63 12.20 -16.76
CA GLN A 34 9.89 12.98 -17.75
C GLN A 34 8.72 13.73 -17.11
N PHE A 35 8.50 14.98 -17.51
CA PHE A 35 7.38 15.79 -17.04
C PHE A 35 6.03 15.20 -17.47
N ILE A 36 5.07 15.21 -16.54
CA ILE A 36 3.71 14.70 -16.73
C ILE A 36 2.74 15.87 -16.52
N ARG A 37 1.93 16.17 -17.55
CA ARG A 37 0.95 17.27 -17.51
C ARG A 37 -0.23 17.03 -16.56
N HIS A 38 -0.50 15.78 -16.23
CA HIS A 38 -1.65 15.37 -15.41
C HIS A 38 -1.17 14.56 -14.21
N PRO A 39 -1.95 14.48 -13.12
CA PRO A 39 -1.59 13.72 -11.92
C PRO A 39 -1.70 12.21 -12.15
N LYS A 40 -0.89 11.68 -13.08
CA LYS A 40 -0.70 10.24 -13.31
C LYS A 40 0.45 9.73 -12.44
N ILE A 41 0.41 8.45 -12.10
CA ILE A 41 1.46 7.77 -11.33
C ILE A 41 2.78 7.78 -12.12
N PHE A 42 2.70 7.45 -13.42
CA PHE A 42 3.83 7.37 -14.35
C PHE A 42 3.49 8.03 -15.69
N CYS A 43 4.52 8.30 -16.50
CA CYS A 43 4.30 8.62 -17.92
C CYS A 43 3.76 7.38 -18.66
N ALA A 44 3.18 7.58 -19.85
CA ALA A 44 2.55 6.49 -20.60
C ALA A 44 3.53 5.34 -20.91
N SER A 45 4.77 5.66 -21.28
CA SER A 45 5.82 4.67 -21.55
C SER A 45 6.14 3.82 -20.31
N CYS A 46 6.41 4.47 -19.17
CA CYS A 46 6.67 3.75 -17.92
C CYS A 46 5.47 2.93 -17.46
N MET A 47 4.24 3.44 -17.61
CA MET A 47 3.03 2.69 -17.26
C MET A 47 2.89 1.42 -18.11
N ASN A 48 3.17 1.50 -19.41
CA ASN A 48 3.12 0.35 -20.33
C ASN A 48 4.21 -0.70 -20.05
N ASN A 49 5.30 -0.31 -19.36
CA ASN A 49 6.36 -1.23 -18.95
C ASN A 49 6.01 -2.01 -17.67
N ILE A 50 4.91 -1.69 -17.00
CA ILE A 50 4.44 -2.44 -15.83
C ILE A 50 3.73 -3.67 -16.36
N GLN A 51 4.36 -4.83 -16.20
CA GLN A 51 3.77 -6.13 -16.51
C GLN A 51 2.98 -6.60 -15.29
N PRO A 52 1.63 -6.65 -15.35
CA PRO A 52 0.82 -7.20 -14.28
C PRO A 52 1.14 -8.69 -14.10
N ILE A 53 1.18 -9.16 -12.86
CA ILE A 53 1.38 -10.58 -12.55
C ILE A 53 0.05 -11.18 -12.11
N ALA A 54 -0.22 -12.40 -12.56
CA ALA A 54 -1.23 -13.24 -11.94
C ALA A 54 -0.92 -13.47 -10.44
N PRO A 55 -1.93 -13.72 -9.59
CA PRO A 55 -1.67 -14.07 -8.20
C PRO A 55 -0.79 -15.32 -8.11
N THR A 56 0.29 -15.22 -7.34
CA THR A 56 1.18 -16.36 -7.07
C THR A 56 0.72 -17.05 -5.79
N ILE A 57 0.69 -18.37 -5.78
CA ILE A 57 0.39 -19.14 -4.57
C ILE A 57 1.71 -19.44 -3.86
N LEU A 58 1.87 -18.92 -2.65
CA LEU A 58 3.01 -19.21 -1.81
C LEU A 58 2.67 -20.32 -0.82
N GLU A 59 3.40 -21.43 -0.90
CA GLU A 59 3.37 -22.47 0.13
C GLU A 59 4.32 -22.08 1.27
N LEU A 60 3.76 -21.83 2.45
CA LEU A 60 4.54 -21.45 3.63
C LEU A 60 4.95 -22.68 4.44
N PHE A 61 4.05 -23.65 4.53
CA PHE A 61 4.24 -24.96 5.17
C PHE A 61 3.40 -25.98 4.41
N PRO A 62 3.67 -27.29 4.53
CA PRO A 62 2.88 -28.32 3.87
C PRO A 62 1.38 -28.14 4.13
N GLY A 63 0.62 -27.89 3.06
CA GLY A 63 -0.83 -27.70 3.11
C GLY A 63 -1.33 -26.29 3.44
N ILE A 64 -0.44 -25.32 3.68
CA ILE A 64 -0.80 -23.91 3.91
C ILE A 64 -0.36 -23.07 2.71
N TYR A 65 -1.35 -22.67 1.92
CA TYR A 65 -1.19 -21.90 0.69
C TYR A 65 -1.78 -20.50 0.87
N ILE A 66 -0.98 -19.47 0.56
CA ILE A 66 -1.41 -18.07 0.63
C ILE A 66 -1.27 -17.41 -0.73
N PRO A 67 -2.35 -16.82 -1.28
CA PRO A 67 -2.25 -16.02 -2.49
C PRO A 67 -1.51 -14.71 -2.22
N VAL A 68 -0.57 -14.40 -3.12
CA VAL A 68 0.20 -13.16 -3.16
C VAL A 68 -0.15 -12.41 -4.43
N HIS A 69 -0.63 -11.19 -4.29
CA HIS A 69 -0.92 -10.28 -5.39
C HIS A 69 0.16 -9.21 -5.45
N ALA A 70 0.88 -9.14 -6.57
CA ALA A 70 1.90 -8.12 -6.83
C ALA A 70 1.51 -7.26 -8.03
N VAL A 71 1.98 -6.02 -8.06
CA VAL A 71 1.81 -5.18 -9.28
C VAL A 71 2.69 -5.69 -10.41
N THR A 72 3.93 -6.08 -10.10
CA THR A 72 4.94 -6.51 -11.08
C THR A 72 6.07 -7.28 -10.40
N TYR A 73 7.05 -7.75 -11.19
CA TYR A 73 8.20 -8.51 -10.68
C TYR A 73 9.22 -7.56 -10.03
N GLN A 74 9.99 -8.07 -9.07
CA GLN A 74 11.01 -7.30 -8.36
C GLN A 74 12.03 -6.58 -9.28
N GLU A 75 12.32 -7.13 -10.46
CA GLU A 75 13.25 -6.57 -11.43
C GLU A 75 12.73 -5.31 -12.15
N ASN A 76 11.43 -5.03 -12.06
CA ASN A 76 10.85 -3.87 -12.73
C ASN A 76 11.27 -2.55 -12.08
N LEU A 77 12.23 -1.87 -12.72
CA LEU A 77 12.80 -0.61 -12.26
C LEU A 77 11.75 0.50 -12.11
N THR A 78 10.65 0.45 -12.88
CA THR A 78 9.59 1.46 -12.83
C THR A 78 8.92 1.48 -11.46
N VAL A 79 8.45 0.33 -10.98
CA VAL A 79 7.79 0.24 -9.68
C VAL A 79 8.81 0.40 -8.54
N ARG A 80 10.03 -0.13 -8.71
CA ARG A 80 11.10 0.03 -7.73
C ARG A 80 11.46 1.49 -7.47
N SER A 81 11.49 2.35 -8.50
CA SER A 81 11.74 3.79 -8.35
C SER A 81 10.68 4.46 -7.46
N LEU A 82 9.42 4.07 -7.61
CA LEU A 82 8.32 4.60 -6.81
C LEU A 82 8.38 4.09 -5.36
N VAL A 83 8.73 2.80 -5.17
CA VAL A 83 8.98 2.20 -3.85
C VAL A 83 10.18 2.83 -3.14
N GLN A 84 11.16 3.39 -3.87
CA GLN A 84 12.24 4.16 -3.28
C GLN A 84 11.80 5.59 -2.93
N ALA A 85 11.12 6.29 -3.86
CA ALA A 85 10.71 7.68 -3.69
C ALA A 85 9.74 7.89 -2.51
N GLN A 86 8.91 6.89 -2.21
CA GLN A 86 7.90 6.93 -1.14
C GLN A 86 8.49 7.02 0.28
N LYS A 87 9.77 6.67 0.47
CA LYS A 87 10.53 6.92 1.71
C LYS A 87 10.58 8.41 2.07
N TYR A 88 10.64 9.27 1.05
CA TYR A 88 10.84 10.71 1.21
C TYR A 88 9.61 11.54 0.84
N SER A 89 8.63 10.95 0.15
CA SER A 89 7.47 11.67 -0.38
C SER A 89 6.14 11.03 0.01
N ASN A 90 5.30 11.80 0.71
CA ASN A 90 3.90 11.45 0.97
C ASN A 90 3.14 11.22 -0.34
N PHE A 91 3.42 12.04 -1.36
CA PHE A 91 2.81 11.91 -2.67
C PHE A 91 3.17 10.58 -3.33
N ALA A 92 4.45 10.19 -3.32
CA ALA A 92 4.88 8.90 -3.85
C ALA A 92 4.24 7.71 -3.10
N ARG A 93 4.02 7.81 -1.78
CA ARG A 93 3.23 6.80 -1.03
C ARG A 93 1.78 6.69 -1.53
N VAL A 94 1.12 7.82 -1.74
CA VAL A 94 -0.26 7.83 -2.28
C VAL A 94 -0.30 7.24 -3.69
N GLN A 95 0.67 7.60 -4.53
CA GLN A 95 0.78 7.06 -5.89
C GLN A 95 1.04 5.55 -5.89
N LEU A 96 1.90 5.05 -4.98
CA LEU A 96 2.16 3.62 -4.82
C LEU A 96 0.91 2.86 -4.38
N ALA A 97 0.17 3.38 -3.39
CA ALA A 97 -1.09 2.78 -2.97
C ALA A 97 -2.13 2.76 -4.10
N ARG A 98 -2.22 3.83 -4.91
CA ARG A 98 -3.10 3.87 -6.10
C ARG A 98 -2.68 2.86 -7.16
N LEU A 99 -1.38 2.69 -7.36
CA LEU A 99 -0.85 1.69 -8.28
C LEU A 99 -1.25 0.28 -7.82
N MET A 100 -0.98 -0.06 -6.56
CA MET A 100 -1.37 -1.35 -5.98
C MET A 100 -2.88 -1.58 -6.07
N TRP A 101 -3.69 -0.55 -5.83
CA TRP A 101 -5.15 -0.63 -5.95
C TRP A 101 -5.60 -0.91 -7.39
N SER A 102 -5.04 -0.23 -8.37
CA SER A 102 -5.49 -0.32 -9.77
C SER A 102 -4.87 -1.48 -10.56
N ALA A 103 -3.70 -1.96 -10.16
CA ALA A 103 -2.93 -2.95 -10.90
C ALA A 103 -2.94 -4.36 -10.26
N THR A 104 -3.69 -4.56 -9.16
CA THR A 104 -3.87 -5.88 -8.54
C THR A 104 -5.35 -6.23 -8.44
N LEU A 105 -5.66 -7.46 -8.01
CA LEU A 105 -7.03 -7.88 -7.75
C LEU A 105 -7.61 -7.35 -6.43
N LEU A 106 -6.83 -6.57 -5.66
CA LEU A 106 -7.22 -6.03 -4.36
C LEU A 106 -8.65 -5.42 -4.31
N PRO A 107 -9.13 -4.64 -5.30
CA PRO A 107 -10.49 -4.11 -5.28
C PRO A 107 -11.57 -5.18 -5.16
N TYR A 108 -11.33 -6.36 -5.72
CA TYR A 108 -12.30 -7.45 -5.87
C TYR A 108 -12.16 -8.55 -4.80
N LEU A 109 -11.06 -8.57 -4.04
CA LEU A 109 -10.85 -9.56 -2.98
C LEU A 109 -11.84 -9.37 -1.81
N PRO A 110 -12.33 -10.45 -1.18
CA PRO A 110 -13.03 -10.33 0.08
C PRO A 110 -12.06 -9.79 1.15
N CYS A 111 -12.55 -8.89 2.01
CA CYS A 111 -11.71 -8.26 3.02
C CYS A 111 -12.58 -7.70 4.14
N ASP A 112 -12.36 -8.17 5.36
CA ASP A 112 -12.88 -7.57 6.57
C ASP A 112 -11.90 -6.55 7.15
N TYR A 113 -10.59 -6.81 7.02
CA TYR A 113 -9.54 -5.96 7.58
C TYR A 113 -8.31 -5.89 6.69
N VAL A 114 -7.67 -4.72 6.70
CA VAL A 114 -6.33 -4.52 6.14
C VAL A 114 -5.33 -4.38 7.28
N VAL A 115 -4.28 -5.20 7.22
CA VAL A 115 -3.22 -5.26 8.23
C VAL A 115 -1.89 -4.95 7.54
N PRO A 116 -1.07 -4.03 8.07
CA PRO A 116 0.26 -3.81 7.54
C PRO A 116 1.16 -4.97 7.93
N LEU A 117 1.85 -5.52 6.93
CA LEU A 117 2.88 -6.52 7.13
C LEU A 117 4.16 -5.77 7.53
N ASN A 118 4.41 -5.76 8.84
CA ASN A 118 5.52 -5.04 9.44
C ASN A 118 6.59 -6.02 9.90
N THR A 119 7.81 -5.79 9.44
CA THR A 119 8.99 -6.55 9.87
C THR A 119 9.70 -5.92 11.08
N TYR A 120 9.31 -4.69 11.45
CA TYR A 120 9.95 -3.90 12.49
C TYR A 120 9.14 -3.88 13.80
N SER A 121 9.85 -3.71 14.91
CA SER A 121 9.28 -3.59 16.26
C SER A 121 8.37 -2.37 16.46
N SER A 122 8.54 -1.31 15.64
CA SER A 122 7.69 -0.12 15.66
C SER A 122 6.79 -0.03 14.42
N PRO A 123 5.56 -0.59 14.47
CA PRO A 123 4.70 -0.73 13.30
C PRO A 123 4.23 0.60 12.71
N ARG A 124 4.14 1.68 13.50
CA ARG A 124 3.63 2.99 13.06
C ARG A 124 4.58 3.78 12.17
N LEU A 125 5.85 3.40 12.15
CA LEU A 125 6.90 4.10 11.41
C LEU A 125 7.22 3.43 10.08
N THR A 126 6.61 2.28 9.78
CA THR A 126 6.86 1.57 8.54
C THR A 126 6.11 2.23 7.39
N ILE A 127 6.65 2.03 6.19
CA ILE A 127 6.00 2.41 4.96
C ILE A 127 4.71 1.62 4.78
N SER A 128 4.78 0.30 5.00
CA SER A 128 3.68 -0.64 4.86
C SER A 128 2.46 -0.19 5.66
N TYR A 129 2.66 0.39 6.86
CA TYR A 129 1.60 0.99 7.66
C TYR A 129 0.77 2.02 6.90
N LYS A 130 1.44 3.00 6.26
CA LYS A 130 0.75 4.11 5.59
C LYS A 130 0.09 3.65 4.30
N ILE A 131 0.71 2.73 3.57
CA ILE A 131 0.11 2.13 2.37
C ILE A 131 -1.13 1.32 2.74
N ALA A 132 -1.01 0.45 3.75
CA ALA A 132 -2.13 -0.33 4.28
C ALA A 132 -3.29 0.57 4.73
N GLN A 133 -3.00 1.67 5.42
CA GLN A 133 -4.02 2.65 5.83
C GLN A 133 -4.73 3.28 4.62
N LEU A 134 -4.00 3.63 3.56
CA LEU A 134 -4.58 4.17 2.33
C LEU A 134 -5.45 3.13 1.60
N LEU A 135 -4.97 1.88 1.51
CA LEU A 135 -5.71 0.79 0.87
C LEU A 135 -6.98 0.41 1.65
N ALA A 136 -6.92 0.42 2.98
CA ALA A 136 -8.09 0.25 3.83
C ALA A 136 -9.15 1.33 3.58
N SER A 137 -8.71 2.59 3.43
CA SER A 137 -9.57 3.72 3.07
C SER A 137 -10.22 3.53 1.69
N TYR A 138 -9.46 3.10 0.68
CA TYR A 138 -10.00 2.82 -0.65
C TYR A 138 -11.02 1.68 -0.63
N LYS A 139 -10.77 0.63 0.15
CA LYS A 139 -11.65 -0.53 0.27
C LYS A 139 -12.84 -0.31 1.21
N LYS A 140 -12.82 0.78 2.00
CA LYS A 140 -13.82 1.12 3.03
C LYS A 140 -13.94 0.03 4.11
N VAL A 141 -12.82 -0.51 4.53
CA VAL A 141 -12.72 -1.52 5.60
C VAL A 141 -11.85 -1.01 6.74
N PRO A 142 -12.02 -1.52 7.97
CA PRO A 142 -11.18 -1.10 9.09
C PRO A 142 -9.70 -1.45 8.87
N PHE A 143 -8.84 -0.53 9.31
CA PHE A 143 -7.39 -0.67 9.32
C PHE A 143 -6.91 -1.10 10.71
N VAL A 144 -6.15 -2.19 10.79
CA VAL A 144 -5.64 -2.72 12.06
C VAL A 144 -4.21 -2.22 12.29
N SER A 145 -4.09 -1.17 13.11
CA SER A 145 -2.84 -0.42 13.31
C SER A 145 -1.75 -1.14 14.12
N SER A 146 -2.13 -2.12 14.96
CA SER A 146 -1.21 -2.84 15.83
C SER A 146 -0.18 -3.69 15.07
N GLY A 147 -0.37 -3.88 13.76
CA GLY A 147 0.31 -4.93 13.02
C GLY A 147 0.00 -6.30 13.63
N ILE A 148 0.71 -7.31 13.14
CA ILE A 148 0.74 -8.65 13.71
C ILE A 148 1.71 -8.61 14.91
N GLN A 149 1.35 -7.90 15.98
CA GLN A 149 2.01 -8.04 17.28
C GLN A 149 1.12 -8.98 18.11
N LEU A 150 1.38 -10.28 17.99
CA LEU A 150 0.48 -11.33 18.48
C LEU A 150 0.84 -11.88 19.86
N SER A 151 1.92 -11.40 20.47
CA SER A 151 2.25 -11.79 21.85
C SER A 151 1.47 -10.94 22.86
N GLY A 152 0.36 -11.47 23.38
CA GLY A 152 -0.12 -11.13 24.73
C GLY A 152 -1.55 -10.61 24.89
N ILE A 153 -2.35 -10.48 23.83
CA ILE A 153 -3.77 -10.05 23.93
C ILE A 153 -4.65 -11.04 23.18
N ASN A 154 -5.73 -11.52 23.81
CA ASN A 154 -6.75 -12.40 23.21
C ASN A 154 -7.50 -11.69 22.07
N ASN A 155 -6.85 -11.55 20.92
CA ASN A 155 -7.40 -10.90 19.72
C ASN A 155 -8.21 -11.87 18.85
N LYS A 156 -8.55 -13.07 19.35
CA LYS A 156 -9.27 -14.07 18.58
C LYS A 156 -10.56 -13.53 17.90
N PRO A 157 -11.42 -12.76 18.58
CA PRO A 157 -12.61 -12.18 17.94
C PRO A 157 -12.32 -11.22 16.78
N LEU A 158 -11.11 -10.66 16.72
CA LEU A 158 -10.72 -9.74 15.65
C LEU A 158 -10.43 -10.48 14.33
N TYR A 159 -9.95 -11.72 14.40
CA TYR A 159 -9.44 -12.46 13.24
C TYR A 159 -10.26 -13.71 12.90
N GLU A 160 -11.02 -14.27 13.85
CA GLU A 160 -11.80 -15.48 13.64
C GLU A 160 -12.87 -15.30 12.56
N ASN A 161 -12.83 -16.18 11.55
CA ASN A 161 -13.72 -16.18 10.40
C ASN A 161 -13.70 -14.86 9.60
N LYS A 162 -12.53 -14.20 9.53
CA LYS A 162 -12.32 -12.95 8.78
C LYS A 162 -11.43 -13.13 7.56
N HIS A 163 -11.71 -12.36 6.52
CA HIS A 163 -10.87 -12.21 5.34
C HIS A 163 -9.84 -11.11 5.57
N ILE A 164 -8.58 -11.50 5.74
CA ILE A 164 -7.50 -10.61 6.13
C ILE A 164 -6.61 -10.33 4.94
N ILE A 165 -6.39 -9.04 4.64
CA ILE A 165 -5.41 -8.61 3.64
C ILE A 165 -4.18 -8.05 4.34
N LEU A 166 -3.04 -8.71 4.13
CA LEU A 166 -1.72 -8.28 4.58
C LEU A 166 -1.08 -7.41 3.49
N VAL A 167 -0.58 -6.23 3.85
CA VAL A 167 -0.01 -5.28 2.87
C VAL A 167 1.44 -4.96 3.20
N SER A 168 2.32 -5.05 2.19
CA SER A 168 3.70 -4.58 2.25
C SER A 168 4.04 -3.76 1.01
N ASP A 169 5.02 -2.85 1.09
CA ASP A 169 5.57 -2.21 -0.11
C ASP A 169 6.44 -3.19 -0.92
N THR A 170 7.13 -4.11 -0.26
CA THR A 170 7.99 -5.11 -0.91
C THR A 170 7.67 -6.51 -0.42
N MET A 171 8.02 -7.53 -1.21
CA MET A 171 8.01 -8.90 -0.71
C MET A 171 8.90 -9.02 0.53
N VAL A 172 8.43 -9.78 1.51
CA VAL A 172 9.14 -10.05 2.76
C VAL A 172 9.72 -11.46 2.70
N GLU A 173 10.85 -11.66 3.38
CA GLU A 173 11.48 -12.98 3.51
C GLU A 173 10.47 -14.04 3.94
N GLN A 174 10.49 -15.19 3.25
CA GLN A 174 9.55 -16.28 3.47
C GLN A 174 9.55 -16.75 4.93
N THR A 175 10.71 -16.78 5.59
CA THR A 175 10.86 -17.16 7.01
C THR A 175 10.04 -16.28 7.95
N LEU A 176 10.08 -14.96 7.74
CA LEU A 176 9.32 -14.00 8.53
C LEU A 176 7.83 -14.09 8.22
N LEU A 177 7.48 -14.26 6.95
CA LEU A 177 6.10 -14.45 6.54
C LEU A 177 5.50 -15.73 7.14
N CYS A 178 6.23 -16.83 7.09
CA CYS A 178 5.92 -18.10 7.76
C CYS A 178 5.60 -17.87 9.24
N LYS A 179 6.46 -17.14 9.97
CA LYS A 179 6.23 -16.84 11.39
C LYS A 179 4.92 -16.06 11.61
N LEU A 180 4.74 -14.95 10.88
CA LEU A 180 3.57 -14.08 11.02
C LEU A 180 2.26 -14.82 10.71
N VAL A 181 2.28 -15.64 9.66
CA VAL A 181 1.12 -16.42 9.23
C VAL A 181 0.82 -17.55 10.21
N SER A 182 1.83 -18.26 10.71
CA SER A 182 1.64 -19.31 11.71
C SER A 182 0.94 -18.78 12.96
N GLU A 183 1.29 -17.56 13.38
CA GLU A 183 0.62 -16.91 14.50
C GLU A 183 -0.82 -16.47 14.15
N LEU A 184 -1.08 -15.98 12.93
CA LEU A 184 -2.43 -15.60 12.49
C LEU A 184 -3.39 -16.78 12.32
N ILE A 185 -2.90 -17.93 11.83
CA ILE A 185 -3.72 -19.11 11.58
C ILE A 185 -4.33 -19.67 12.88
N GLN A 186 -3.68 -19.47 14.02
CA GLN A 186 -4.20 -19.87 15.33
C GLN A 186 -5.55 -19.22 15.66
N TYR A 187 -5.86 -18.09 15.04
CA TYR A 187 -7.14 -17.40 15.21
C TYR A 187 -8.22 -17.86 14.23
N VAL A 188 -7.93 -18.82 13.35
CA VAL A 188 -8.88 -19.40 12.37
C VAL A 188 -9.52 -18.34 11.47
N PRO A 189 -8.71 -17.56 10.71
CA PRO A 189 -9.26 -16.62 9.74
C PRO A 189 -9.94 -17.35 8.58
N ALA A 190 -10.94 -16.71 7.96
CA ALA A 190 -11.61 -17.26 6.78
C ALA A 190 -10.66 -17.31 5.57
N SER A 191 -9.82 -16.28 5.42
CA SER A 191 -8.73 -16.30 4.44
C SER A 191 -7.64 -15.31 4.84
N ILE A 192 -6.41 -15.57 4.39
CA ILE A 192 -5.29 -14.64 4.45
C ILE A 192 -4.83 -14.40 3.01
N THR A 193 -4.64 -13.14 2.63
CA THR A 193 -4.12 -12.76 1.31
C THR A 193 -3.06 -11.69 1.46
N ILE A 194 -2.00 -11.77 0.68
CA ILE A 194 -0.89 -10.81 0.72
C ILE A 194 -0.95 -9.93 -0.53
N VAL A 195 -0.75 -8.62 -0.34
CA VAL A 195 -0.64 -7.66 -1.43
C VAL A 195 0.67 -6.88 -1.27
N VAL A 196 1.49 -6.90 -2.33
CA VAL A 196 2.79 -6.23 -2.38
C VAL A 196 2.91 -5.36 -3.64
N ALA A 197 3.80 -4.36 -3.63
CA ALA A 197 4.05 -3.62 -4.86
C ALA A 197 4.85 -4.47 -5.87
N TYR A 198 5.78 -5.29 -5.41
CA TYR A 198 6.46 -6.27 -6.26
C TYR A 198 6.76 -7.56 -5.50
N SER A 199 6.76 -8.66 -6.25
CA SER A 199 7.11 -10.01 -5.80
C SER A 199 8.41 -10.48 -6.42
#